data_AF-A0A7C0U5J0-F1
#
_entry.id   AF-A0A7C0U5J0-F1
#
_cell.length_a   1.000
_cell.length_b   1.000
_cell.length_c   1.000
_cell.angle_alpha   90.00
_cell.angle_beta   90.00
_cell.angle_gamma   90.00
#
_symmetry.space_group_name_H-M   'P 1'
#
loop_
_entity.id
_entity.type
_entity.pdbx_description
1 polymer ?
#
loop_
_entity_poly.entity_id
_entity_poly.type
_entity_poly.pdbx_seq_one_letter_code
_entity_poly.pdbx_strand_id
1 'polypeptide(L)'
;MEKVMVVRREKLFGSNGERFFVGFRNIKTANLLDIIKENYLFMPRSDVEQNPEYKQIIPYILFITPNRKIFLYKRLAGSEARLQERYSIGIGGHINPIDSNACNILVAGMKRELNEEVEHDAESYKLCGFLNLEQTSVDRVHFGA
;
A
#
# COMPACT_ATOMS: atom_id res chain seq x y z
N MET A 1 -9.10 6.66 -17.33
CA MET A 1 -9.41 6.64 -15.88
C MET A 1 -8.48 5.63 -15.23
N GLU A 2 -7.74 6.04 -14.21
CA GLU A 2 -6.76 5.19 -13.51
C GLU A 2 -7.45 3.97 -12.88
N LYS A 3 -6.83 2.79 -12.99
CA LYS A 3 -7.29 1.57 -12.32
C LYS A 3 -6.25 1.14 -11.30
N VAL A 4 -6.72 0.73 -10.12
CA VAL A 4 -5.88 0.40 -8.97
C VAL A 4 -6.19 -1.01 -8.45
N MET A 5 -5.18 -1.68 -7.90
CA MET A 5 -5.32 -3.01 -7.32
C MET A 5 -6.05 -2.93 -5.99
N VAL A 6 -7.15 -3.67 -5.88
CA VAL A 6 -7.98 -3.71 -4.68
C VAL A 6 -8.30 -5.15 -4.28
N VAL A 7 -8.61 -5.35 -3.01
CA VAL A 7 -9.18 -6.58 -2.48
C VAL A 7 -10.48 -6.23 -1.75
N ARG A 8 -11.52 -7.05 -1.92
CA ARG A 8 -12.74 -6.90 -1.12
C ARG A 8 -12.41 -7.03 0.36
N ARG A 9 -12.85 -6.07 1.17
CA ARG A 9 -12.61 -6.00 2.61
C ARG A 9 -13.02 -7.28 3.33
N GLU A 10 -14.16 -7.84 2.95
CA GLU A 10 -14.65 -9.12 3.46
C GLU A 10 -13.71 -10.30 3.14
N LYS A 11 -13.12 -10.35 1.94
CA LYS A 11 -12.14 -11.40 1.59
C LYS A 11 -10.84 -11.20 2.37
N LEU A 12 -10.37 -9.97 2.47
CA LEU A 12 -9.14 -9.63 3.16
C LEU A 12 -9.23 -9.97 4.66
N PHE A 13 -10.27 -9.49 5.34
CA PHE A 13 -10.39 -9.61 6.80
C PHE A 13 -11.26 -10.78 7.27
N GLY A 14 -11.98 -11.43 6.36
CA GLY A 14 -12.95 -12.48 6.66
C GLY A 14 -14.33 -11.90 6.95
N SER A 15 -15.37 -12.70 6.71
CA SER A 15 -16.76 -12.25 6.81
C SER A 15 -17.15 -11.82 8.23
N ASN A 16 -16.45 -12.34 9.26
CA ASN A 16 -16.65 -11.91 10.66
C ASN A 16 -15.46 -11.13 11.22
N GLY A 17 -14.52 -10.69 10.37
CA GLY A 17 -13.36 -9.92 10.78
C GLY A 17 -12.28 -10.73 11.51
N GLU A 18 -12.20 -12.04 11.29
CA GLU A 18 -11.27 -12.95 11.96
C GLU A 18 -9.79 -12.57 11.75
N ARG A 19 -9.49 -11.88 10.64
CA ARG A 19 -8.16 -11.39 10.30
C ARG A 19 -8.02 -9.88 10.48
N PHE A 20 -9.07 -9.16 10.86
CA PHE A 20 -9.04 -7.72 11.05
C PHE A 20 -8.03 -7.32 12.13
N PHE A 21 -7.31 -6.23 11.90
CA PHE A 21 -6.41 -5.62 12.86
C PHE A 21 -6.27 -4.13 12.57
N VAL A 22 -5.85 -3.35 13.57
CA VAL A 22 -5.47 -1.95 13.42
C VAL A 22 -4.02 -1.80 13.86
N GLY A 23 -3.23 -1.08 13.08
CA GLY A 23 -1.78 -0.94 13.25
C GLY A 23 -1.02 -1.82 12.27
N PHE A 24 0.10 -2.41 12.75
CA PHE A 24 1.01 -3.20 11.93
C PHE A 24 0.96 -4.69 12.32
N ARG A 25 0.98 -5.58 11.31
CA ARG A 25 1.10 -7.04 11.51
C ARG A 25 2.27 -7.58 10.69
N ASN A 26 3.16 -8.33 11.35
CA ASN A 26 4.35 -8.88 10.70
C ASN A 26 4.00 -9.96 9.66
N ILE A 27 4.75 -9.99 8.55
CA ILE A 27 4.53 -10.94 7.44
C ILE A 27 4.55 -12.41 7.88
N LYS A 28 5.38 -12.77 8.87
CA LYS A 28 5.52 -14.17 9.34
C LYS A 28 4.25 -14.73 9.99
N THR A 29 3.34 -13.85 10.38
CA THR A 29 2.13 -14.20 11.14
C THR A 29 0.86 -14.17 10.30
N ALA A 30 0.98 -13.91 8.99
CA ALA A 30 -0.15 -13.51 8.17
C ALA A 30 -0.21 -14.25 6.83
N ASN A 31 -1.27 -15.03 6.63
CA ASN A 31 -1.71 -15.56 5.33
C ASN A 31 -2.29 -14.47 4.40
N LEU A 32 -2.19 -13.19 4.79
CA LEU A 32 -2.77 -12.06 4.06
C LEU A 32 -2.14 -11.88 2.68
N LEU A 33 -0.87 -12.23 2.50
CA LEU A 33 -0.22 -12.15 1.19
C LEU A 33 -0.91 -13.04 0.16
N ASP A 34 -1.21 -14.28 0.54
CA ASP A 34 -1.84 -15.26 -0.35
C ASP A 34 -3.30 -14.87 -0.61
N ILE A 35 -4.01 -14.41 0.41
CA ILE A 35 -5.37 -13.86 0.27
C ILE A 35 -5.39 -12.70 -0.73
N ILE A 36 -4.43 -11.76 -0.65
CA ILE A 36 -4.31 -10.66 -1.60
C ILE A 36 -4.09 -11.20 -3.02
N LYS A 37 -3.13 -12.10 -3.20
CA LYS A 37 -2.81 -12.68 -4.52
C LYS A 37 -3.98 -13.42 -5.15
N GLU A 38 -4.78 -14.12 -4.35
CA GLU A 38 -5.91 -14.91 -4.83
C GLU A 38 -7.18 -14.08 -5.09
N ASN A 39 -7.31 -12.91 -4.45
CA ASN A 39 -8.57 -12.14 -4.43
C ASN A 39 -8.44 -10.71 -4.96
N TYR A 40 -7.28 -10.30 -5.47
CA TYR A 40 -7.14 -8.95 -6.03
C TYR A 40 -7.91 -8.81 -7.34
N LEU A 41 -8.35 -7.59 -7.60
CA LEU A 41 -8.89 -7.16 -8.88
C LEU A 41 -8.47 -5.72 -9.17
N PHE A 42 -8.65 -5.28 -10.40
CA PHE A 42 -8.43 -3.89 -10.79
C PHE A 42 -9.75 -3.16 -10.95
N MET A 43 -9.92 -2.07 -10.22
CA MET A 43 -11.12 -1.22 -10.30
C MET A 43 -10.74 0.23 -10.63
N PRO A 44 -11.61 1.00 -11.28
CA PRO A 44 -11.39 2.43 -11.45
C PRO A 44 -11.21 3.10 -10.07
N ARG A 45 -10.17 3.92 -9.93
CA ARG A 45 -9.83 4.58 -8.67
C ARG A 45 -11.00 5.40 -8.10
N SER A 46 -11.71 6.10 -8.98
CA SER A 46 -12.91 6.88 -8.65
C SER A 46 -13.97 6.09 -7.90
N ASP A 47 -14.06 4.78 -8.17
CA ASP A 47 -15.12 3.92 -7.65
C ASP A 47 -14.77 3.36 -6.27
N VAL A 48 -13.48 3.38 -5.90
CA VAL A 48 -12.96 2.75 -4.68
C VAL A 48 -12.44 3.73 -3.65
N GLU A 49 -12.12 4.97 -4.04
CA GLU A 49 -11.50 5.96 -3.16
C GLU A 49 -12.41 6.48 -2.02
N GLN A 50 -13.72 6.25 -2.14
CA GLN A 50 -14.70 6.48 -1.07
C GLN A 50 -15.47 5.22 -0.69
N ASN A 51 -15.11 4.05 -1.23
CA ASN A 51 -15.83 2.81 -0.99
C ASN A 51 -15.09 1.90 0.01
N PRO A 52 -15.53 1.83 1.28
CA PRO A 52 -14.88 1.01 2.30
C PRO A 52 -15.10 -0.50 2.12
N GLU A 53 -15.94 -0.94 1.17
CA GLU A 53 -16.08 -2.37 0.83
C GLU A 53 -14.80 -2.94 0.20
N TYR A 54 -13.91 -2.07 -0.28
CA TYR A 54 -12.65 -2.41 -0.90
C TYR A 54 -11.47 -1.80 -0.14
N LYS A 55 -10.38 -2.55 -0.09
CA LYS A 55 -9.08 -2.06 0.36
C LYS A 55 -8.16 -1.99 -0.84
N GLN A 56 -7.70 -0.78 -1.14
CA GLN A 56 -6.65 -0.49 -2.12
C GLN A 56 -5.32 -0.96 -1.54
N ILE A 57 -4.62 -1.83 -2.26
CA ILE A 57 -3.35 -2.39 -1.81
C ILE A 57 -2.23 -1.43 -2.20
N ILE A 58 -1.54 -0.91 -1.19
CA ILE A 58 -0.52 0.13 -1.34
C ILE A 58 0.84 -0.45 -0.94
N PRO A 59 1.78 -0.63 -1.88
CA PRO A 59 3.18 -0.81 -1.53
C PRO A 59 3.66 0.34 -0.66
N TYR A 60 3.99 0.08 0.61
CA TYR A 60 4.41 1.12 1.55
C TYR A 60 5.84 0.90 2.03
N ILE A 61 6.74 1.73 1.50
CA ILE A 61 8.18 1.49 1.52
C ILE A 61 8.83 2.43 2.53
N LEU A 62 9.53 1.87 3.51
CA LEU A 62 10.38 2.64 4.42
C LEU A 62 11.84 2.52 4.01
N PHE A 63 12.49 3.67 3.80
CA PHE A 63 13.95 3.70 3.63
C PHE A 63 14.63 3.74 4.99
N ILE A 64 15.47 2.74 5.22
CA ILE A 64 16.27 2.62 6.45
C ILE A 64 17.73 2.50 6.02
N THR A 65 18.55 3.41 6.52
CA THR A 65 20.00 3.37 6.27
C THR A 65 20.67 2.26 7.10
N PRO A 66 21.90 1.84 6.76
CA PRO A 66 22.65 0.86 7.56
C PRO A 66 22.83 1.25 9.04
N ASN A 67 22.86 2.56 9.35
CA ASN A 67 22.92 3.08 10.71
C ASN A 67 21.54 3.34 11.36
N ARG A 68 20.48 2.69 10.86
CA ARG A 68 19.11 2.73 11.39
C ARG A 68 18.46 4.12 11.42
N LYS A 69 18.83 5.00 10.49
CA LYS A 69 18.11 6.27 10.28
C LYS A 69 16.97 6.03 9.30
N ILE A 70 15.86 6.75 9.48
CA ILE A 70 14.68 6.67 8.63
C ILE A 70 14.67 7.91 7.72
N PHE A 71 14.38 7.70 6.44
CA PHE A 71 14.13 8.81 5.53
C PHE A 71 12.82 9.51 5.89
N LEU A 72 12.93 10.82 6.16
CA LEU A 72 11.83 11.72 6.48
C LEU A 72 11.79 12.79 5.41
N TYR A 73 10.61 13.04 4.85
CA TYR A 73 10.43 14.10 3.87
C TYR A 73 9.18 14.92 4.19
N LYS A 74 9.17 16.16 3.71
CA LYS A 74 8.02 17.04 3.78
C LYS A 74 7.36 17.07 2.42
N ARG A 75 6.06 16.77 2.36
CA ARG A 75 5.32 16.82 1.10
C ARG A 75 5.12 18.28 0.70
N LEU A 76 5.56 18.63 -0.50
CA LEU A 76 5.27 19.92 -1.13
C LEU A 76 3.79 19.98 -1.52
N ALA A 77 3.30 21.17 -1.87
CA ALA A 77 1.95 21.35 -2.39
C ALA A 77 1.72 20.43 -3.61
N GLY A 78 0.70 19.57 -3.54
CA GLY A 78 0.37 18.57 -4.55
C GLY A 78 -1.12 18.21 -4.56
N SER A 79 -1.50 17.24 -5.39
CA SER A 79 -2.90 16.83 -5.62
C SER A 79 -3.62 16.33 -4.36
N GLU A 80 -2.89 15.76 -3.40
CA GLU A 80 -3.37 15.35 -2.08
C GLU A 80 -3.32 16.53 -1.08
N ALA A 81 -4.29 17.45 -1.19
CA ALA A 81 -4.40 18.64 -0.33
C ALA A 81 -4.36 18.33 1.19
N ARG A 82 -4.80 17.13 1.58
CA ARG A 82 -4.86 16.66 2.98
C ARG A 82 -3.49 16.41 3.62
N LEU A 83 -2.47 16.15 2.80
CA LEU A 83 -1.12 15.75 3.25
C LEU A 83 -0.09 16.87 3.09
N GLN A 84 -0.49 18.04 2.61
CA GLN A 84 0.39 19.19 2.41
C GLN A 84 1.02 19.64 3.73
N GLU A 85 2.29 20.05 3.68
CA GLU A 85 3.07 20.59 4.79
C GLU A 85 3.34 19.63 5.97
N ARG A 86 2.91 18.36 5.88
CA ARG A 86 3.21 17.34 6.89
C ARG A 86 4.52 16.62 6.56
N TYR A 87 5.23 16.23 7.62
CA TYR A 87 6.30 15.26 7.50
C TYR A 87 5.71 13.85 7.32
N SER A 88 6.28 13.10 6.39
CA SER A 88 5.89 11.74 6.06
C SER A 88 7.07 10.80 6.22
N ILE A 89 6.81 9.61 6.73
CA ILE A 89 7.75 8.49 6.73
C ILE A 89 7.21 7.41 5.80
N GLY A 90 8.01 7.07 4.80
CA GLY A 90 7.65 6.06 3.84
C GLY A 90 6.89 6.58 2.62
N ILE A 91 7.09 5.84 1.53
CA ILE A 91 6.62 6.16 0.20
C ILE A 91 5.66 5.07 -0.23
N GLY A 92 4.53 5.44 -0.80
CA GLY A 92 3.61 4.46 -1.32
C GLY A 92 2.66 5.05 -2.34
N GLY A 93 2.14 4.17 -3.18
CA GLY A 93 1.25 4.50 -4.27
C GLY A 93 0.49 3.29 -4.76
N HIS A 94 -0.20 3.42 -5.89
CA HIS A 94 -1.10 2.37 -6.35
C HIS A 94 -0.37 1.31 -7.17
N ILE A 95 -0.92 0.09 -7.17
CA ILE A 95 -0.53 -0.94 -8.14
C ILE A 95 -1.52 -0.89 -9.29
N ASN A 96 -1.02 -0.88 -10.52
CA ASN A 96 -1.81 -0.61 -11.72
C ASN A 96 -1.80 -1.85 -12.64
N PRO A 97 -2.74 -1.99 -13.59
CA PRO A 97 -2.81 -3.16 -14.47
C PRO A 97 -1.52 -3.46 -15.25
N ILE A 98 -0.69 -2.43 -15.51
CA ILE A 98 0.60 -2.58 -16.18
C ILE A 98 1.59 -3.47 -15.40
N ASP A 99 1.42 -3.56 -14.08
CA ASP A 99 2.29 -4.32 -13.19
C ASP A 99 1.98 -5.83 -13.21
N SER A 100 0.86 -6.23 -13.82
CA SER A 100 0.28 -7.59 -13.71
C SER A 100 1.06 -8.70 -14.42
N ASN A 101 1.88 -8.37 -15.41
CA ASN A 101 2.70 -9.35 -16.14
C ASN A 101 3.94 -9.82 -15.35
N ALA A 102 4.24 -9.20 -14.21
CA ALA A 102 5.37 -9.59 -13.37
C ALA A 102 5.05 -10.84 -12.53
N CYS A 103 6.07 -11.66 -12.28
CA CYS A 103 5.97 -12.81 -11.37
C CYS A 103 5.49 -12.40 -9.96
N ASN A 104 5.83 -11.18 -9.52
CA ASN A 104 5.32 -10.62 -8.27
C ASN A 104 4.80 -9.19 -8.51
N ILE A 105 3.48 -9.08 -8.63
CA ILE A 105 2.77 -7.83 -8.92
C ILE A 105 2.99 -6.75 -7.85
N LEU A 106 3.07 -7.13 -6.57
CA LEU A 106 3.32 -6.19 -5.47
C LEU A 106 4.71 -5.55 -5.63
N VAL A 107 5.72 -6.37 -5.94
CA VAL A 107 7.10 -5.90 -6.14
C VAL A 107 7.21 -5.05 -7.40
N ALA A 108 6.50 -5.41 -8.47
CA ALA A 108 6.51 -4.63 -9.70
C ALA A 108 5.89 -3.24 -9.51
N GLY A 109 4.70 -3.17 -8.92
CA GLY A 109 4.07 -1.88 -8.62
C GLY A 109 4.88 -1.06 -7.62
N MET A 110 5.43 -1.70 -6.58
CA MET A 110 6.37 -1.05 -5.64
C MET A 110 7.55 -0.40 -6.38
N LYS A 111 8.22 -1.13 -7.29
CA LYS A 111 9.37 -0.61 -8.04
C LYS A 111 8.97 0.53 -8.96
N ARG A 112 7.85 0.39 -9.68
CA ARG A 112 7.36 1.43 -10.60
C ARG A 112 7.08 2.72 -9.84
N GLU A 113 6.24 2.66 -8.80
CA GLU A 113 5.89 3.82 -7.96
C GLU A 113 7.14 4.45 -7.33
N LEU A 114 8.06 3.64 -6.82
CA LEU A 114 9.28 4.15 -6.20
C LEU A 114 10.17 4.89 -7.20
N ASN A 115 10.33 4.35 -8.42
CA ASN A 115 11.11 4.97 -9.49
C ASN A 115 10.44 6.23 -10.06
N GLU A 116 9.13 6.40 -9.89
CA GLU A 116 8.41 7.61 -10.31
C GLU A 116 8.62 8.77 -9.32
N GLU A 117 8.77 8.48 -8.02
CA GLU A 117 8.87 9.52 -6.98
C GLU A 117 10.29 9.84 -6.53
N VAL A 118 11.19 8.86 -6.49
CA VAL A 118 12.50 9.00 -5.81
C VAL A 118 13.63 8.29 -6.54
N GLU A 119 14.70 9.04 -6.82
CA GLU A 119 16.00 8.46 -7.17
C GLU A 119 16.65 7.82 -5.94
N HIS A 120 17.04 6.55 -6.04
CA HIS A 120 17.65 5.82 -4.94
C HIS A 120 18.63 4.74 -5.41
N ASP A 121 19.58 4.38 -4.53
CA ASP A 121 20.53 3.29 -4.74
C ASP A 121 20.18 2.04 -3.91
N ALA A 122 18.93 1.90 -3.47
CA ALA A 122 18.50 0.74 -2.67
C ALA A 122 18.67 -0.58 -3.43
N GLU A 123 19.56 -1.46 -2.92
CA GLU A 123 19.91 -2.73 -3.56
C GLU A 123 18.93 -3.87 -3.24
N SER A 124 18.19 -3.75 -2.13
CA SER A 124 17.26 -4.80 -1.69
C SER A 124 16.05 -4.23 -0.97
N TYR A 125 14.97 -4.99 -1.03
CA TYR A 125 13.71 -4.70 -0.37
C TYR A 125 13.21 -5.97 0.32
N LYS A 126 12.50 -5.76 1.44
CA LYS A 126 11.94 -6.85 2.22
C LYS A 126 10.53 -6.47 2.64
N LEU A 127 9.58 -7.33 2.29
CA LEU A 127 8.22 -7.26 2.82
C LEU A 127 8.27 -7.52 4.34
N CYS A 128 7.99 -6.50 5.13
CA CYS A 128 8.04 -6.58 6.60
C CYS A 128 6.70 -7.04 7.19
N GLY A 129 5.59 -6.74 6.53
CA GLY A 129 4.25 -7.01 7.04
C GLY A 129 3.22 -6.11 6.39
N PHE A 130 2.13 -5.90 7.11
CA PHE A 130 0.97 -5.19 6.61
C PHE A 130 0.56 -4.08 7.57
N LEU A 131 0.09 -2.97 7.01
CA LEU A 131 -0.38 -1.81 7.76
C LEU A 131 -1.87 -1.62 7.47
N ASN A 132 -2.70 -1.65 8.52
CA ASN A 132 -4.11 -1.31 8.41
C ASN A 132 -4.46 -0.23 9.43
N LEU A 133 -4.97 0.90 8.95
CA LEU A 133 -5.47 1.98 9.79
C LEU A 133 -6.95 2.21 9.47
N GLU A 134 -7.68 2.91 10.34
CA GLU A 134 -9.11 3.19 10.14
C GLU A 134 -9.53 4.60 10.59
N GLN A 135 -8.56 5.47 10.92
CA GLN A 135 -8.82 6.75 11.58
C GLN A 135 -9.39 7.79 10.60
N THR A 136 -8.88 7.82 9.37
CA THR A 136 -9.30 8.76 8.32
C THR A 136 -10.09 8.08 7.20
N SER A 137 -10.73 8.88 6.33
CA SER A 137 -11.38 8.33 5.13
C SER A 137 -10.40 7.63 4.20
N VAL A 138 -9.16 8.13 4.12
CA VAL A 138 -8.06 7.50 3.38
C VAL A 138 -7.71 6.16 4.01
N ASP A 139 -7.52 6.11 5.33
CA ASP A 139 -7.13 4.89 6.02
C ASP A 139 -8.14 3.75 5.80
N ARG A 140 -9.44 4.09 5.86
CA ARG A 140 -10.52 3.10 5.72
C ARG A 140 -10.52 2.37 4.38
N VAL A 141 -9.98 2.99 3.32
CA VAL A 141 -9.95 2.40 1.97
C VAL A 141 -8.56 1.93 1.54
N HIS A 142 -7.51 2.13 2.34
CA HIS A 142 -6.15 1.70 2.01
C HIS A 142 -5.64 0.60 2.95
N PHE A 143 -4.78 -0.24 2.41
CA PHE A 143 -4.11 -1.31 3.13
C PHE A 143 -2.65 -1.38 2.66
N GLY A 144 -1.73 -1.08 3.58
CA GLY A 144 -0.30 -1.09 3.30
C GLY A 144 0.23 -2.51 3.23
N ALA A 145 0.97 -2.81 2.18
CA ALA A 145 1.71 -4.05 1.96
C ALA A 145 3.17 -3.74 1.67
#